data_AF-A0A7V9H5D4-F1
#
_entry.id   AF-A0A7V9H5D4-F1
#
_cell.length_a   1.000
_cell.length_b   1.000
_cell.length_c   1.000
_cell.angle_alpha   90.00
_cell.angle_beta   90.00
_cell.angle_gamma   90.00
#
_symmetry.space_group_name_H-M   'P 1'
#
loop_
_entity.id
_entity.type
_entity.pdbx_description
1 polymer ?
#
loop_
_entity_poly.entity_id
_entity_poly.type
_entity_poly.pdbx_seq_one_letter_code
_entity_poly.pdbx_strand_id
1 'polypeptide(L)' 'GPVERVVTGFRVFVRPGNSGGPAVNADGEVVSTIFASRADSSNAGFGIPSRLVESHLQATDGRTEPVSTGGCAS' A
#
# COMPACT_ATOMS: atom_id res chain seq x y z
N GLY A 1 -12.51 -18.30 -2.30
CA GLY A 1 -11.39 -18.77 -1.45
C GLY A 1 -10.61 -17.57 -0.94
N PRO A 2 -9.70 -17.74 0.04
CA PRO A 2 -8.84 -16.63 0.46
C PRO A 2 -8.00 -16.13 -0.72
N VAL A 3 -7.83 -14.82 -0.82
CA VAL A 3 -6.94 -14.18 -1.80
C VAL A 3 -5.59 -13.97 -1.13
N GLU A 4 -4.56 -14.65 -1.61
CA GLU A 4 -3.20 -14.41 -1.15
C GLU A 4 -2.70 -13.05 -1.65
N ARG A 5 -2.02 -12.31 -0.77
CA ARG A 5 -1.43 -11.01 -1.07
C ARG A 5 -0.02 -10.94 -0.50
N VAL A 6 0.90 -10.42 -1.30
CA VAL A 6 2.25 -10.09 -0.85
C VAL A 6 2.21 -8.71 -0.19
N VAL A 7 2.62 -8.64 1.08
CA VAL A 7 2.59 -7.42 1.88
C VAL A 7 3.89 -7.27 2.68
N THR A 8 4.29 -6.04 2.97
CA THR A 8 5.34 -5.74 3.94
C THR A 8 4.71 -5.54 5.31
N GLY A 9 5.18 -6.27 6.32
CA GLY A 9 4.76 -6.08 7.71
C GLY A 9 5.60 -5.03 8.42
N PHE A 10 4.95 -4.16 9.20
CA PHE A 10 5.59 -3.09 9.96
C PHE A 10 5.26 -3.19 11.44
N ARG A 11 6.22 -2.82 12.30
CA ARG A 11 5.93 -2.46 13.69
C ARG A 11 5.63 -0.97 13.76
N VAL A 12 4.35 -0.63 13.77
CA VAL A 12 3.87 0.75 13.62
C VAL A 12 2.46 0.90 14.18
N PHE A 13 2.12 2.10 14.63
CA PHE A 13 0.75 2.49 14.98
C PHE A 13 0.07 3.14 13.76
N VAL A 14 -0.74 2.37 13.02
CA VAL A 14 -1.48 2.88 11.84
C VAL A 14 -2.79 3.53 12.28
N ARG A 15 -3.06 4.74 11.79
CA ARG A 15 -4.30 5.49 12.04
C ARG A 15 -5.09 5.71 10.74
N PRO A 16 -6.43 5.88 10.81
CA PRO A 16 -7.22 6.35 9.69
C PRO A 16 -6.59 7.62 9.08
N GLY A 17 -6.52 7.66 7.75
CA GLY A 17 -5.83 8.72 7.00
C GLY A 17 -4.36 8.44 6.69
N ASN A 18 -3.74 7.40 7.26
CA ASN A 18 -2.39 6.99 6.83
C ASN A 18 -2.39 6.14 5.54
N SER A 19 -3.54 5.59 5.14
CA SER A 19 -3.66 4.79 3.91
C SER A 19 -3.19 5.58 2.69
N GLY A 20 -2.33 4.97 1.87
CA GLY A 20 -1.69 5.62 0.72
C GLY A 20 -0.39 6.36 1.04
N GLY A 21 -0.07 6.59 2.32
CA GLY A 21 1.17 7.25 2.73
C GLY A 21 2.42 6.38 2.53
N PRO A 22 3.61 7.00 2.33
CA PRO A 22 4.85 6.27 2.17
C PRO A 22 5.42 5.80 3.51
N ALA A 23 5.98 4.59 3.53
CA ALA A 23 6.98 4.18 4.51
C ALA A 23 8.36 4.38 3.88
N VAL A 24 9.25 5.09 4.57
CA VAL A 24 10.58 5.44 4.08
C VAL A 24 11.71 4.80 4.89
N ASN A 25 12.83 4.49 4.24
CA ASN A 25 14.06 4.04 4.92
C ASN A 25 14.88 5.24 5.46
N ALA A 26 16.06 4.95 6.02
CA ALA A 26 16.94 5.96 6.61
C ALA A 26 17.48 6.99 5.59
N ASP A 27 17.50 6.62 4.31
CA ASP A 27 17.94 7.47 3.20
C ASP A 27 16.80 8.31 2.60
N GLY A 28 15.57 8.14 3.11
CA GLY A 28 14.37 8.82 2.61
C GLY A 28 13.71 8.17 1.41
N GLU A 29 14.12 6.96 1.03
CA GLU A 29 13.56 6.21 -0.10
C GLU A 29 12.25 5.52 0.30
N VAL A 30 11.25 5.52 -0.59
CA VAL A 30 9.97 4.86 -0.34
C VAL A 30 10.11 3.34 -0.50
N VAL A 31 9.97 2.61 0.59
CA VAL A 31 10.09 1.14 0.62
C VAL A 31 8.74 0.41 0.65
N SER A 32 7.65 1.13 0.96
CA SER A 32 6.29 0.58 0.90
C SER A 32 5.22 1.68 0.97
N THR A 33 3.99 1.35 0.57
CA THR A 33 2.80 2.21 0.72
C THR A 33 1.85 1.63 1.76
N ILE A 34 1.51 2.37 2.81
CA ILE A 34 0.65 1.90 3.90
C ILE A 34 -0.76 1.57 3.38
N PHE A 35 -1.29 0.40 3.73
CA PHE A 35 -2.65 0.00 3.32
C PHE A 35 -3.57 -0.38 4.48
N ALA A 36 -3.06 -1.00 5.56
CA ALA A 36 -3.90 -1.47 6.66
C ALA A 36 -3.18 -1.54 8.01
N SER A 37 -3.94 -1.48 9.09
CA SER A 37 -3.54 -1.93 10.42
C SER A 37 -3.73 -3.45 10.55
N ARG A 38 -3.04 -4.07 11.51
CA ARG A 38 -3.31 -5.46 11.89
C ARG A 38 -4.53 -5.51 12.81
N ALA A 39 -5.47 -6.42 12.56
CA ALA A 39 -6.73 -6.48 13.31
C ALA A 39 -6.57 -6.88 14.79
N ASP A 40 -5.53 -7.66 15.09
CA ASP A 40 -5.22 -8.23 16.40
C ASP A 40 -4.02 -7.53 17.09
N SER A 41 -3.54 -6.39 16.56
CA SER A 41 -2.43 -5.65 17.15
C SER A 41 -2.51 -4.16 16.83
N SER A 42 -2.42 -3.33 17.87
CA SER A 42 -2.33 -1.87 17.71
C SER A 42 -0.95 -1.41 17.24
N ASN A 43 0.10 -2.22 17.36
CA ASN A 43 1.47 -1.86 17.01
C ASN A 43 1.99 -2.63 15.79
N ALA A 44 1.08 -2.99 14.89
CA ALA A 44 1.44 -3.61 13.64
C ALA A 44 0.57 -3.09 12.49
N GLY A 45 1.18 -3.01 11.32
CA GLY A 45 0.51 -2.60 10.10
C GLY A 45 1.10 -3.30 8.89
N PHE A 46 0.46 -3.07 7.76
CA PHE A 46 0.86 -3.62 6.49
C PHE A 46 0.96 -2.53 5.42
N GLY A 47 1.89 -2.72 4.50
CA GLY A 47 2.02 -1.90 3.30
C GLY A 47 2.24 -2.75 2.06
N ILE A 48 1.98 -2.14 0.91
CA ILE A 48 2.24 -2.69 -0.41
C ILE A 48 3.74 -2.51 -0.70
N PRO A 49 4.51 -3.57 -1.01
CA PRO A 49 5.93 -3.43 -1.37
C PRO A 49 6.13 -2.52 -2.58
N SER A 50 7.10 -1.60 -2.54
CA SER A 50 7.34 -0.63 -3.63
C SER A 50 7.53 -1.29 -4.98
N ARG A 51 8.21 -2.44 -5.05
CA ARG A 51 8.40 -3.21 -6.30
C ARG A 51 7.10 -3.56 -7.03
N LEU A 52 5.98 -3.77 -6.30
CA LEU A 52 4.68 -4.05 -6.91
C LEU A 52 4.06 -2.77 -7.46
N VAL A 53 4.23 -1.65 -6.78
CA VAL A 53 3.77 -0.34 -7.26
C VAL A 53 4.55 0.06 -8.51
N GLU A 54 5.88 -0.06 -8.47
CA GLU A 54 6.77 0.20 -9.60
C GLU A 54 6.40 -0.61 -10.85
N SER A 55 6.15 -1.91 -10.70
CA SER A 55 5.74 -2.75 -11.85
C SER A 55 4.42 -2.30 -12.46
N HIS A 56 3.47 -1.84 -11.63
CA HIS A 56 2.20 -1.30 -12.14
C HIS A 56 2.41 0.03 -12.84
N LEU A 57 3.21 0.94 -12.26
CA LEU A 57 3.54 2.23 -12.87
C LEU A 57 4.19 2.04 -14.26
N GLN A 58 5.17 1.14 -14.37
CA GLN A 58 5.80 0.79 -15.64
C GLN A 58 4.80 0.24 -16.68
N ALA A 59 3.89 -0.64 -16.27
CA ALA A 59 2.87 -1.19 -17.16
C ALA A 59 1.80 -0.17 -17.60
N THR A 60 1.70 0.95 -16.89
CA THR A 60 0.77 2.04 -17.17
C THR A 60 1.43 3.27 -17.78
N ASP A 61 2.72 3.19 -18.14
CA ASP A 61 3.43 4.32 -18.72
C ASP A 61 2.73 4.83 -19.99
N GLY A 62 2.64 6.16 -20.11
CA GLY A 62 1.93 6.83 -21.21
C GLY A 62 0.40 6.73 -21.20
N ARG A 63 -0.24 6.09 -20.21
CA ARG A 63 -1.73 6.09 -20.11
C ARG A 63 -2.24 7.42 -19.57
N THR A 64 -3.09 8.08 -20.35
CA THR A 64 -3.65 9.40 -20.00
C THR A 64 -5.18 9.42 -19.93
N GLU A 65 -5.85 8.38 -20.44
CA GLU A 65 -7.30 8.30 -20.41
C GLU A 65 -7.82 8.05 -18.99
N PRO A 66 -8.86 8.78 -18.55
CA PRO A 66 -9.49 8.54 -17.25
C PRO A 66 -10.03 7.11 -17.11
N VAL A 67 -9.94 6.57 -15.90
CA VAL A 67 -10.52 5.27 -15.54
C VAL A 67 -11.55 5.43 -14.43
N SER A 68 -12.49 4.50 -14.36
CA SER A 68 -13.45 4.44 -13.24
C SER A 68 -12.77 4.02 -11.94
N THR A 69 -13.22 4.56 -10.82
CA THR A 69 -12.82 4.14 -9.46
C THR A 69 -13.55 2.89 -8.97
N GLY A 70 -14.50 2.36 -9.75
CA GLY A 70 -15.37 1.26 -9.33
C GLY A 70 -16.41 1.68 -8.29
N GLY A 71 -17.07 0.68 -7.68
CA GLY A 71 -18.06 0.90 -6.62
C GLY A 71 -17.42 1.19 -5.26
N CYS A 72 -18.23 1.68 -4.31
CA CYS A 72 -17.77 1.90 -2.94
C CYS A 72 -17.37 0.60 -2.25
N ALA A 73 -16.33 0.65 -1.40
CA ALA A 73 -15.99 -0.45 -0.51
C ALA A 73 -17.13 -0.70 0.50
N SER A 74 -17.40 -1.97 0.80
CA SER A 74 -18.43 -2.44 1.76
C SER A 74 -17.91 -2.63 3.17
#